data_AF-A0A9P5AIQ4-F1
#
_entry.id   AF-A0A9P5AIQ4-F1
#
_cell.length_a   1.000
_cell.length_b   1.000
_cell.length_c   1.000
_cell.angle_alpha   90.00
_cell.angle_beta   90.00
_cell.angle_gamma   90.00
#
_symmetry.space_group_name_H-M   'P 1'
#
loop_
_entity.id
_entity.type
_entity.pdbx_description
1 polymer ?
#
loop_
_entity_poly.entity_id
_entity_poly.type
_entity_poly.pdbx_seq_one_letter_code
_entity_poly.pdbx_strand_id
1 'polypeptide(L)'
;MDHSDKSSITQLAILACGILFIFAATLAFIQKNAILSRIGAAVALSCLQYTFYTFLLQSSLPQSQITGMSLYSWGLYANSAEQILLSRYDADDLLTTKEKQSGRRPSPPTLLRRAVGIYFSLRRVGLRGEIPMKKPVSTSSLRFVTTKSIEFVGCYLILDAILLAPRPEGHLITREKQSLFKLSSLNREDVTFRISSSFGNWVIGYVSVQLAIAFISAVSVLLGLCKPEDWPHLFGPVSACSTVRGLWGTFWHRLFRKALTGWGDFIPDRVLGLRRGTLISRYTRLTLTFFTSALMHRCLHYFYRLEAGDWYEMETFFLFQPLAIMFEDAVQAATMGMGITLSRPLRQTVGFIWLGAFLTWVTPTFLYPTLRAPDPGQMLPFSVVAHLMKRS
;
A
#
# COMPACT_ATOMS: atom_id res chain seq x y z
N MET A 1 -17.57 -10.61 28.68
CA MET A 1 -16.82 -10.16 27.49
C MET A 1 -17.61 -9.25 26.54
N ASP A 2 -18.85 -8.83 26.81
CA ASP A 2 -19.75 -8.36 25.72
C ASP A 2 -20.10 -6.85 25.68
N HIS A 3 -19.80 -6.06 26.73
CA HIS A 3 -20.07 -4.60 26.74
C HIS A 3 -18.85 -3.73 26.39
N SER A 4 -17.64 -4.14 26.79
CA SER A 4 -16.41 -3.40 26.52
C SER A 4 -16.06 -3.38 25.02
N ASP A 5 -16.24 -4.51 24.33
CA ASP A 5 -15.92 -4.64 22.90
C ASP A 5 -16.89 -3.87 22.00
N LYS A 6 -18.19 -3.84 22.34
CA LYS A 6 -19.19 -3.05 21.61
C LYS A 6 -18.93 -1.54 21.73
N SER A 7 -18.52 -1.08 22.90
CA SER A 7 -18.10 0.31 23.10
C SER A 7 -16.88 0.66 22.24
N SER A 8 -15.92 -0.26 22.16
CA SER A 8 -14.70 -0.12 21.37
C SER A 8 -14.96 0.03 19.87
N ILE A 9 -15.77 -0.86 19.29
CA ILE A 9 -16.14 -0.79 17.87
C ILE A 9 -16.90 0.50 17.55
N THR A 10 -17.79 0.93 18.44
CA THR A 10 -18.55 2.18 18.27
C THR A 10 -17.62 3.39 18.22
N GLN A 11 -16.62 3.46 19.11
CA GLN A 11 -15.65 4.55 19.13
C GLN A 11 -14.78 4.58 17.86
N LEU A 12 -14.33 3.41 17.37
CA LEU A 12 -13.62 3.31 16.08
C LEU A 12 -14.46 3.83 14.92
N ALA A 13 -15.75 3.49 14.88
CA ALA A 13 -16.68 3.98 13.86
C ALA A 13 -16.86 5.51 13.93
N ILE A 14 -17.01 6.07 15.14
CA ILE A 14 -17.11 7.53 15.34
C ILE A 14 -15.86 8.23 14.83
N LEU A 15 -14.66 7.73 15.17
CA LEU A 15 -13.39 8.30 14.71
C LEU A 15 -13.26 8.23 13.18
N ALA A 16 -13.61 7.09 12.58
CA ALA A 16 -13.60 6.94 11.12
C ALA A 16 -14.57 7.91 10.43
N CYS A 17 -15.78 8.08 10.97
CA CYS A 17 -16.75 9.06 10.50
C CYS A 17 -16.25 10.51 10.65
N GLY A 18 -15.56 10.82 11.76
CA GLY A 18 -14.94 12.12 11.99
C GLY A 18 -13.86 12.44 10.96
N ILE A 19 -12.98 11.48 10.66
CA ILE A 19 -11.95 11.62 9.61
C ILE A 19 -12.59 11.90 8.24
N LEU A 20 -13.60 11.10 7.88
CA LEU A 20 -14.34 11.29 6.63
C LEU A 20 -15.02 12.66 6.55
N PHE A 21 -15.63 13.09 7.65
CA PHE A 21 -16.32 14.37 7.72
C PHE A 21 -15.36 15.55 7.56
N ILE A 22 -14.25 15.58 8.30
CA ILE A 22 -13.26 16.66 8.18
C ILE A 22 -12.69 16.72 6.77
N PHE A 23 -12.36 15.58 6.18
CA PHE A 23 -11.91 15.53 4.79
C PHE A 23 -12.97 16.06 3.83
N ALA A 24 -14.20 15.54 3.91
CA ALA A 24 -15.28 15.91 3.01
C ALA A 24 -15.67 17.39 3.13
N ALA A 25 -15.76 17.92 4.34
CA ALA A 25 -16.05 19.32 4.61
C ALA A 25 -14.94 20.24 4.10
N THR A 26 -13.68 19.83 4.22
CA THR A 26 -12.54 20.59 3.69
C THR A 26 -12.64 20.74 2.18
N LEU A 27 -12.88 19.63 1.46
CA LEU A 27 -13.02 19.67 0.00
C LEU A 27 -14.26 20.46 -0.43
N ALA A 28 -15.39 20.30 0.26
CA ALA A 28 -16.66 20.90 -0.13
C ALA A 28 -16.73 22.42 0.16
N PHE A 29 -16.08 22.90 1.23
CA PHE A 29 -16.33 24.26 1.74
C PHE A 29 -15.07 25.13 1.89
N ILE A 30 -13.86 24.54 1.93
CA ILE A 30 -12.62 25.32 2.07
C ILE A 30 -12.00 25.57 0.69
N GLN A 31 -11.89 26.85 0.31
CA GLN A 31 -11.30 27.24 -0.98
C GLN A 31 -9.82 26.80 -1.11
N LYS A 32 -9.37 26.52 -2.33
CA LYS A 32 -8.00 26.06 -2.62
C LYS A 32 -6.89 27.03 -2.19
N ASN A 33 -7.18 28.32 -2.08
CA ASN A 33 -6.25 29.39 -1.68
C ASN A 33 -6.28 29.66 -0.16
N ALA A 34 -7.22 29.11 0.60
CA ALA A 34 -7.30 29.26 2.05
C ALA A 34 -6.28 28.37 2.77
N ILE A 35 -4.99 28.68 2.61
CA ILE A 35 -3.86 27.84 3.04
C ILE A 35 -3.90 27.55 4.55
N LEU A 36 -4.13 28.57 5.38
CA LEU A 36 -4.20 28.43 6.85
C LEU A 36 -5.32 27.46 7.27
N SER A 37 -6.53 27.60 6.72
CA SER A 37 -7.64 26.70 7.00
C SER A 37 -7.37 25.26 6.56
N ARG A 38 -6.67 25.08 5.43
CA ARG A 38 -6.26 23.76 4.93
C ARG A 38 -5.19 23.10 5.80
N ILE A 39 -4.22 23.88 6.30
CA ILE A 39 -3.25 23.40 7.28
C ILE A 39 -3.98 22.98 8.56
N GLY A 40 -4.90 23.81 9.06
CA GLY A 40 -5.73 23.47 10.22
C GLY A 40 -6.52 22.18 10.03
N ALA A 41 -7.13 21.98 8.85
CA ALA A 41 -7.83 20.73 8.52
C ALA A 41 -6.90 19.52 8.48
N ALA A 42 -5.69 19.66 7.91
CA ALA A 42 -4.70 18.57 7.90
C ALA A 42 -4.20 18.23 9.31
N VAL A 43 -4.01 19.23 10.19
CA VAL A 43 -3.68 19.01 11.60
C VAL A 43 -4.82 18.28 12.31
N ALA A 44 -6.07 18.70 12.11
CA ALA A 44 -7.23 18.01 12.69
C ALA A 44 -7.33 16.54 12.22
N LEU A 45 -7.11 16.28 10.93
CA LEU A 45 -7.03 14.91 10.40
C LEU A 45 -5.90 14.11 11.03
N SER A 46 -4.73 14.72 11.24
CA SER A 46 -3.58 14.09 11.88
C SER A 46 -3.90 13.66 13.32
N CYS A 47 -4.55 14.55 14.09
CA CYS A 47 -4.98 14.25 15.46
C CYS A 47 -6.02 13.13 15.50
N LEU A 48 -7.03 13.17 14.63
CA LEU A 48 -8.04 12.11 14.56
C LEU A 48 -7.43 10.76 14.16
N GLN A 49 -6.50 10.76 13.20
CA GLN A 49 -5.79 9.56 12.76
C GLN A 49 -4.91 9.00 13.87
N TYR A 50 -4.22 9.86 14.63
CA TYR A 50 -3.45 9.45 15.80
C TYR A 50 -4.34 8.80 16.86
N THR A 51 -5.45 9.43 17.21
CA THR A 51 -6.43 8.88 18.17
C THR A 51 -7.00 7.54 17.68
N PHE A 52 -7.31 7.42 16.39
CA PHE A 52 -7.74 6.16 15.78
C PHE A 52 -6.70 5.05 15.96
N TYR A 53 -5.41 5.34 15.80
CA TYR A 53 -4.33 4.37 16.03
C TYR A 53 -4.13 4.00 17.48
N THR A 54 -4.13 4.97 18.39
CA THR A 54 -4.02 4.66 19.83
C THR A 54 -5.18 3.79 20.29
N PHE A 55 -6.37 4.01 19.72
CA PHE A 55 -7.55 3.22 20.03
C PHE A 55 -7.47 1.80 19.46
N LEU A 56 -7.01 1.65 18.21
CA LEU A 56 -6.74 0.34 17.62
C LEU A 56 -5.72 -0.47 18.44
N LEU A 57 -4.65 0.18 18.92
CA LEU A 57 -3.63 -0.46 19.78
C LEU A 57 -4.17 -0.97 21.11
N GLN A 58 -5.24 -0.35 21.63
CA GLN A 58 -5.90 -0.71 22.88
C GLN A 58 -7.07 -1.69 22.68
N SER A 59 -7.46 -1.94 21.42
CA SER A 59 -8.57 -2.83 21.11
C SER A 59 -8.22 -4.31 21.34
N SER A 60 -9.26 -5.13 21.52
CA SER A 60 -9.18 -6.59 21.64
C SER A 60 -9.06 -7.31 20.29
N LEU A 61 -8.95 -6.57 19.18
CA LEU A 61 -8.87 -7.14 17.84
C LEU A 61 -7.56 -7.93 17.66
N PRO A 62 -7.56 -8.99 16.84
CA PRO A 62 -6.33 -9.70 16.47
C PRO A 62 -5.28 -8.75 15.88
N GLN A 63 -4.01 -8.97 16.21
CA GLN A 63 -2.91 -8.09 15.83
C GLN A 63 -2.75 -7.95 14.31
N SER A 64 -3.01 -9.03 13.57
CA SER A 64 -3.04 -9.06 12.11
C SER A 64 -4.17 -8.21 11.52
N GLN A 65 -5.34 -8.17 12.15
CA GLN A 65 -6.44 -7.29 11.73
C GLN A 65 -6.14 -5.82 12.01
N ILE A 66 -5.63 -5.52 13.21
CA ILE A 66 -5.16 -4.17 13.58
C ILE A 66 -4.13 -3.67 12.56
N THR A 67 -3.18 -4.53 12.18
CA THR A 67 -2.15 -4.24 11.19
C THR A 67 -2.74 -3.87 9.84
N GLY A 68 -3.66 -4.69 9.31
CA GLY A 68 -4.31 -4.43 8.02
C GLY A 68 -5.12 -3.13 8.01
N MET A 69 -5.93 -2.90 9.06
CA MET A 69 -6.71 -1.67 9.22
C MET A 69 -5.80 -0.44 9.27
N SER A 70 -4.66 -0.54 9.95
CA SER A 70 -3.75 0.57 10.14
C SER A 70 -2.96 0.91 8.89
N LEU A 71 -2.42 -0.08 8.16
CA LEU A 71 -1.75 0.15 6.87
C LEU A 71 -2.69 0.80 5.85
N TYR A 72 -3.94 0.32 5.77
CA TYR A 72 -4.92 0.87 4.84
C TYR A 72 -5.35 2.29 5.22
N SER A 73 -5.68 2.52 6.49
CA SER A 73 -6.04 3.86 6.97
C SER A 73 -4.88 4.86 6.89
N TRP A 74 -3.63 4.41 7.06
CA TRP A 74 -2.46 5.26 6.86
C TRP A 74 -2.41 5.78 5.43
N GLY A 75 -2.58 4.88 4.46
CA GLY A 75 -2.55 5.24 3.05
C GLY A 75 -3.70 6.17 2.66
N LEU A 76 -4.89 6.01 3.27
CA LEU A 76 -6.00 6.95 3.13
C LEU A 76 -5.68 8.32 3.73
N TYR A 77 -5.08 8.37 4.93
CA TYR A 77 -4.62 9.60 5.56
C TYR A 77 -3.53 10.31 4.73
N ALA A 78 -2.53 9.58 4.24
CA ALA A 78 -1.48 10.18 3.41
C ALA A 78 -2.05 10.73 2.09
N ASN A 79 -3.01 10.03 1.49
CA ASN A 79 -3.71 10.50 0.29
C ASN A 79 -4.57 11.74 0.59
N SER A 80 -5.27 11.77 1.73
CA SER A 80 -6.13 12.91 2.11
C SER A 80 -5.31 14.16 2.43
N ALA A 81 -4.20 14.01 3.16
CA ALA A 81 -3.27 15.08 3.45
C ALA A 81 -2.64 15.65 2.17
N GLU A 82 -2.22 14.80 1.23
CA GLU A 82 -1.73 15.22 -0.09
C GLU A 82 -2.82 16.01 -0.83
N GLN A 83 -4.06 15.53 -0.85
CA GLN A 83 -5.15 16.19 -1.58
C GLN A 83 -5.52 17.56 -0.98
N ILE A 84 -5.46 17.70 0.34
CA ILE A 84 -5.77 18.95 1.01
C ILE A 84 -4.64 19.97 0.82
N LEU A 85 -3.39 19.56 1.02
CA LEU A 85 -2.24 20.46 1.13
C LEU A 85 -1.54 20.70 -0.21
N LEU A 86 -1.32 19.65 -1.00
CA LEU A 86 -0.50 19.67 -2.21
C LEU A 86 -1.34 19.81 -3.47
N SER A 87 -2.19 18.82 -3.75
CA SER A 87 -3.09 18.85 -4.91
C SER A 87 -4.22 19.88 -4.75
N ARG A 88 -4.49 20.33 -3.52
CA ARG A 88 -5.47 21.36 -3.14
C ARG A 88 -6.85 21.17 -3.79
N TYR A 89 -7.40 19.97 -3.63
CA TYR A 89 -8.76 19.66 -4.08
C TYR A 89 -9.78 20.57 -3.38
N ASP A 90 -10.75 21.06 -4.14
CA ASP A 90 -11.83 21.92 -3.65
C ASP A 90 -13.19 21.55 -4.27
N ALA A 91 -14.19 22.41 -4.08
CA ALA A 91 -15.55 22.15 -4.52
C ALA A 91 -15.65 21.93 -6.04
N ASP A 92 -14.79 22.56 -6.83
CA ASP A 92 -14.80 22.41 -8.29
C ASP A 92 -14.38 20.99 -8.70
N ASP A 93 -13.54 20.32 -7.92
CA ASP A 93 -13.15 18.93 -8.16
C ASP A 93 -14.30 17.93 -7.85
N LEU A 94 -15.37 18.38 -7.18
CA LEU A 94 -16.58 17.59 -6.89
C LEU A 94 -17.68 17.73 -7.94
N LEU A 95 -17.54 18.68 -8.87
CA LEU A 95 -18.55 18.98 -9.89
C LEU A 95 -18.39 18.10 -11.13
N THR A 96 -19.51 17.63 -11.64
CA THR A 96 -19.57 17.00 -12.97
C THR A 96 -19.33 18.03 -14.07
N THR A 97 -18.94 17.57 -15.26
CA THR A 97 -18.75 18.45 -16.43
C THR A 97 -19.99 19.29 -16.74
N LYS A 98 -21.20 18.70 -16.61
CA LYS A 98 -22.47 19.40 -16.85
C LYS A 98 -22.74 20.49 -15.80
N GLU A 99 -22.44 20.24 -14.53
CA GLU A 99 -22.61 21.23 -13.45
C GLU A 99 -21.63 22.40 -13.60
N LYS A 100 -20.38 22.12 -14.01
CA LYS A 100 -19.40 23.17 -14.34
C LYS A 100 -19.89 24.07 -15.47
N GLN A 101 -20.41 23.47 -16.54
CA GLN A 101 -20.91 24.20 -17.71
C GLN A 101 -22.18 25.01 -17.43
N SER A 102 -23.08 24.48 -16.61
CA SER A 102 -24.35 25.15 -16.26
C SER A 102 -24.23 26.16 -15.10
N GLY A 103 -23.10 26.21 -14.40
CA GLY A 103 -22.92 27.02 -13.20
C GLY A 103 -23.78 26.56 -12.00
N ARG A 104 -24.52 25.46 -12.12
CA ARG A 104 -25.41 24.95 -11.07
C ARG A 104 -24.61 24.28 -9.97
N ARG A 105 -24.69 24.81 -8.75
CA ARG A 105 -24.07 24.19 -7.58
C ARG A 105 -24.97 23.10 -6.97
N PRO A 106 -24.42 21.89 -6.71
CA PRO A 106 -25.14 20.85 -5.99
C PRO A 106 -25.43 21.27 -4.54
N SER A 107 -26.38 20.57 -3.91
CA SER A 107 -26.67 20.76 -2.48
C SER A 107 -25.46 20.35 -1.61
N PRO A 108 -25.28 20.93 -0.41
CA PRO A 108 -24.19 20.56 0.49
C PRO A 108 -24.09 19.05 0.79
N PRO A 109 -25.19 18.31 1.04
CA PRO A 109 -25.12 16.86 1.23
C PRO A 109 -24.60 16.11 0.00
N THR A 110 -24.91 16.60 -1.21
CA THR A 110 -24.40 16.02 -2.45
C THR A 110 -22.90 16.20 -2.58
N LEU A 111 -22.39 17.40 -2.25
CA LEU A 111 -20.95 17.69 -2.25
C LEU A 111 -20.21 16.83 -1.24
N LEU A 112 -20.71 16.75 0.00
CA LEU A 112 -20.12 15.91 1.05
C LEU A 112 -20.07 14.43 0.62
N ARG A 113 -21.17 13.89 0.08
CA ARG A 113 -21.20 12.50 -0.41
C ARG A 113 -20.17 12.25 -1.51
N ARG A 114 -20.02 13.19 -2.45
CA ARG A 114 -19.01 13.07 -3.53
C ARG A 114 -17.58 13.15 -2.97
N ALA A 115 -17.35 14.02 -1.98
CA ALA A 115 -16.05 14.15 -1.33
C ALA A 115 -15.67 12.86 -0.57
N VAL A 116 -16.62 12.21 0.10
CA VAL A 116 -16.41 10.86 0.67
C VAL A 116 -16.00 9.85 -0.40
N GLY A 117 -16.61 9.91 -1.60
CA GLY A 117 -16.18 9.09 -2.73
C GLY A 117 -14.73 9.35 -3.16
N ILE A 118 -14.29 10.61 -3.16
CA ILE A 118 -12.90 10.98 -3.46
C ILE A 118 -11.93 10.43 -2.41
N TYR A 119 -12.32 10.37 -1.13
CA TYR A 119 -11.47 9.83 -0.05
C TYR A 119 -11.00 8.41 -0.36
N PHE A 120 -11.91 7.56 -0.85
CA PHE A 120 -11.62 6.18 -1.22
C PHE A 120 -11.07 6.01 -2.65
N SER A 121 -11.07 7.08 -3.46
CA SER A 121 -10.51 7.08 -4.82
C SER A 121 -8.99 7.26 -4.80
N LEU A 122 -8.28 6.27 -4.25
CA LEU A 122 -6.82 6.27 -4.08
C LEU A 122 -6.06 6.41 -5.43
N ARG A 123 -6.66 5.93 -6.53
CA ARG A 123 -6.11 6.03 -7.89
C ARG A 123 -6.68 7.18 -8.73
N ARG A 124 -7.63 7.94 -8.18
CA ARG A 124 -8.21 9.13 -8.80
C ARG A 124 -8.84 8.88 -10.16
N VAL A 125 -9.52 7.74 -10.33
CA VAL A 125 -10.21 7.40 -11.58
C VAL A 125 -11.23 8.49 -11.90
N GLY A 126 -11.13 9.12 -13.07
CA GLY A 126 -12.01 10.22 -13.49
C GLY A 126 -11.76 11.55 -12.76
N LEU A 127 -10.66 11.69 -12.00
CA LEU A 127 -10.30 12.88 -11.24
C LEU A 127 -8.96 13.48 -11.70
N ARG A 128 -8.66 14.72 -11.28
CA ARG A 128 -7.39 15.40 -11.58
C ARG A 128 -6.19 14.57 -11.09
N GLY A 129 -5.28 14.23 -11.99
CA GLY A 129 -4.11 13.43 -11.60
C GLY A 129 -4.42 11.94 -11.41
N GLU A 130 -5.39 11.41 -12.15
CA GLU A 130 -5.59 9.98 -12.35
C GLU A 130 -4.26 9.25 -12.60
N ILE A 131 -4.06 8.11 -11.93
CA ILE A 131 -2.91 7.25 -12.19
C ILE A 131 -3.14 6.50 -13.51
N PRO A 132 -2.25 6.63 -14.52
CA PRO A 132 -2.43 5.97 -15.80
C PRO A 132 -2.55 4.45 -15.66
N MET A 133 -3.57 3.87 -16.29
CA MET A 133 -3.85 2.44 -16.28
C MET A 133 -4.21 1.97 -17.69
N LYS A 134 -4.17 0.64 -17.92
CA LYS A 134 -4.79 0.08 -19.13
C LYS A 134 -6.26 0.47 -19.12
N LYS A 135 -6.76 0.93 -20.27
CA LYS A 135 -8.16 1.40 -20.40
C LYS A 135 -9.11 0.33 -19.84
N PRO A 136 -10.03 0.69 -18.94
CA PRO A 136 -11.03 -0.24 -18.44
C PRO A 136 -11.83 -0.79 -19.62
N VAL A 137 -12.01 -2.10 -19.65
CA VAL A 137 -12.94 -2.74 -20.59
C VAL A 137 -14.30 -2.70 -19.95
N SER A 138 -15.29 -2.11 -20.64
CA SER A 138 -16.64 -2.08 -20.09
C SER A 138 -17.17 -3.50 -19.92
N THR A 139 -17.75 -3.76 -18.76
CA THR A 139 -18.23 -5.09 -18.41
C THR A 139 -19.51 -4.99 -17.61
N SER A 140 -20.38 -6.00 -17.71
CA SER A 140 -21.62 -6.01 -16.93
C SER A 140 -21.32 -6.18 -15.44
N SER A 141 -22.11 -5.52 -14.58
CA SER A 141 -21.96 -5.61 -13.13
C SER A 141 -22.00 -7.05 -12.63
N LEU A 142 -22.88 -7.90 -13.20
CA LEU A 142 -22.96 -9.31 -12.84
C LEU A 142 -21.66 -10.07 -13.14
N ARG A 143 -21.11 -9.93 -14.36
CA ARG A 143 -19.86 -10.59 -14.74
C ARG A 143 -18.69 -10.11 -13.89
N PHE A 144 -18.63 -8.81 -13.62
CA PHE A 144 -17.61 -8.22 -12.75
C PHE A 144 -17.67 -8.83 -11.35
N VAL A 145 -18.85 -8.80 -10.72
CA VAL A 145 -19.04 -9.31 -9.36
C VAL A 145 -18.71 -10.79 -9.29
N THR A 146 -19.19 -11.62 -10.24
CA THR A 146 -18.86 -13.05 -10.26
C THR A 146 -17.35 -13.27 -10.37
N THR A 147 -16.66 -12.53 -11.25
CA THR A 147 -15.20 -12.63 -11.40
C THR A 147 -14.50 -12.26 -10.09
N LYS A 148 -14.92 -11.17 -9.44
CA LYS A 148 -14.34 -10.73 -8.17
C LYS A 148 -14.64 -11.67 -7.02
N SER A 149 -15.82 -12.29 -6.98
CA SER A 149 -16.14 -13.32 -5.98
C SER A 149 -15.25 -14.56 -6.16
N ILE A 150 -15.00 -15.00 -7.40
CA ILE A 150 -14.07 -16.12 -7.68
C ILE A 150 -12.65 -15.75 -7.27
N GLU A 151 -12.17 -14.55 -7.64
CA GLU A 151 -10.86 -14.04 -7.22
C GLU A 151 -10.74 -13.98 -5.69
N PHE A 152 -11.77 -13.51 -5.00
CA PHE A 152 -11.83 -13.44 -3.54
C PHE A 152 -11.71 -14.83 -2.91
N VAL A 153 -12.52 -15.80 -3.36
CA VAL A 153 -12.47 -17.18 -2.83
C VAL A 153 -11.10 -17.82 -3.10
N GLY A 154 -10.55 -17.68 -4.31
CA GLY A 154 -9.23 -18.21 -4.64
C GLY A 154 -8.12 -17.60 -3.79
N CYS A 155 -8.11 -16.28 -3.63
CA CYS A 155 -7.15 -15.59 -2.76
C CYS A 155 -7.31 -16.00 -1.29
N TYR A 156 -8.54 -16.18 -0.83
CA TYR A 156 -8.83 -16.63 0.54
C TYR A 156 -8.23 -18.00 0.80
N LEU A 157 -8.49 -18.97 -0.08
CA LEU A 157 -7.98 -20.34 0.07
C LEU A 157 -6.47 -20.42 0.01
N ILE A 158 -5.83 -19.65 -0.88
CA ILE A 158 -4.35 -19.56 -0.95
C ILE A 158 -3.81 -19.00 0.37
N LEU A 159 -4.37 -17.90 0.86
CA LEU A 159 -3.92 -17.27 2.09
C LEU A 159 -4.14 -18.19 3.29
N ASP A 160 -5.30 -18.87 3.36
CA ASP A 160 -5.62 -19.84 4.41
C ASP A 160 -4.63 -21.01 4.42
N ALA A 161 -4.32 -21.59 3.25
CA ALA A 161 -3.33 -22.66 3.14
C ALA A 161 -1.93 -22.22 3.59
N ILE A 162 -1.50 -21.00 3.23
CA ILE A 162 -0.21 -20.46 3.66
C ILE A 162 -0.18 -20.20 5.17
N LEU A 163 -1.27 -19.69 5.74
CA LEU A 163 -1.37 -19.38 7.17
C LEU A 163 -1.46 -20.64 8.05
N LEU A 164 -1.75 -21.82 7.47
CA LEU A 164 -1.68 -23.11 8.16
C LEU A 164 -0.26 -23.67 8.26
N ALA A 165 0.71 -23.10 7.54
CA ALA A 165 2.10 -23.54 7.65
C ALA A 165 2.59 -23.39 9.10
N PRO A 166 3.37 -24.36 9.60
CA PRO A 166 3.92 -24.28 10.95
C PRO A 166 4.80 -23.03 11.08
N ARG A 167 4.85 -22.49 12.30
CA ARG A 167 5.75 -21.37 12.57
C ARG A 167 7.20 -21.79 12.34
N PRO A 168 8.04 -20.87 11.82
CA PRO A 168 9.45 -21.16 11.67
C PRO A 168 10.10 -21.41 13.04
N GLU A 169 11.08 -22.30 13.06
CA GLU A 169 11.90 -22.52 14.25
C GLU A 169 12.70 -21.25 14.59
N GLY A 170 12.81 -20.93 15.89
CA GLY A 170 13.40 -19.67 16.34
C GLY A 170 14.85 -19.45 15.87
N HIS A 171 15.60 -20.52 15.64
CA HIS A 171 16.99 -20.46 15.19
C HIS A 171 17.13 -19.93 13.74
N LEU A 172 16.10 -20.08 12.89
CA LEU A 172 16.08 -19.63 11.49
C LEU A 172 15.81 -18.13 11.34
N ILE A 173 15.20 -17.51 12.36
CA ILE A 173 14.74 -16.11 12.34
C ILE A 173 15.52 -15.22 13.31
N THR A 174 16.71 -15.62 13.74
CA THR A 174 17.53 -14.79 14.64
C THR A 174 17.99 -13.48 13.98
N ARG A 175 18.37 -12.50 14.80
CA ARG A 175 18.90 -11.20 14.35
C ARG A 175 20.15 -11.36 13.47
N GLU A 176 20.97 -12.36 13.74
CA GLU A 176 22.15 -12.62 12.92
C GLU A 176 21.76 -13.07 11.51
N LYS A 177 20.77 -13.98 11.39
CA LYS A 177 20.30 -14.50 10.09
C LYS A 177 19.55 -13.46 9.25
N GLN A 178 19.06 -12.39 9.88
CA GLN A 178 18.45 -11.23 9.23
C GLN A 178 19.46 -10.31 8.52
N SER A 179 20.75 -10.38 8.89
CA SER A 179 21.80 -9.48 8.42
C SER A 179 21.85 -9.34 6.88
N LEU A 180 22.07 -8.11 6.41
CA LEU A 180 22.31 -7.80 5.00
C LEU A 180 23.75 -8.13 4.57
N PHE A 181 24.74 -8.00 5.45
CA PHE A 181 26.15 -8.01 5.03
C PHE A 181 26.91 -9.27 5.47
N LYS A 182 26.60 -9.82 6.64
CA LYS A 182 27.17 -11.07 7.15
C LYS A 182 26.49 -12.32 6.56
N LEU A 183 26.48 -12.45 5.24
CA LEU A 183 25.85 -13.60 4.57
C LEU A 183 26.67 -14.90 4.67
N SER A 184 27.97 -14.79 4.99
CA SER A 184 28.86 -15.94 5.15
C SER A 184 28.55 -16.81 6.38
N SER A 185 27.76 -16.31 7.34
CA SER A 185 27.32 -17.11 8.50
C SER A 185 26.04 -17.89 8.26
N LEU A 186 25.49 -17.85 7.04
CA LEU A 186 24.30 -18.61 6.64
C LEU A 186 24.72 -20.00 6.15
N ASN A 187 24.11 -21.04 6.70
CA ASN A 187 24.23 -22.40 6.21
C ASN A 187 23.18 -22.66 5.09
N ARG A 188 23.15 -23.90 4.56
CA ARG A 188 22.21 -24.29 3.49
C ARG A 188 20.74 -24.15 3.92
N GLU A 189 20.43 -24.48 5.16
CA GLU A 189 19.08 -24.41 5.71
C GLU A 189 18.62 -22.96 5.81
N ASP A 190 19.46 -22.07 6.35
CA ASP A 190 19.19 -20.64 6.45
C ASP A 190 18.91 -20.03 5.07
N VAL A 191 19.73 -20.36 4.06
CA VAL A 191 19.56 -19.87 2.69
C VAL A 191 18.25 -20.37 2.09
N THR A 192 17.94 -21.66 2.30
CA THR A 192 16.69 -22.28 1.80
C THR A 192 15.48 -21.62 2.45
N PHE A 193 15.50 -21.45 3.77
CA PHE A 193 14.46 -20.76 4.52
C PHE A 193 14.31 -19.31 4.10
N ARG A 194 15.42 -18.59 3.89
CA ARG A 194 15.41 -17.20 3.42
C ARG A 194 14.74 -17.05 2.05
N ILE A 195 15.04 -17.94 1.11
CA ILE A 195 14.41 -17.96 -0.23
C ILE A 195 12.92 -18.26 -0.11
N SER A 196 12.54 -19.33 0.59
CA SER A 196 11.15 -19.78 0.67
C SER A 196 10.26 -18.79 1.45
N SER A 197 10.74 -18.29 2.59
CA SER A 197 10.02 -17.30 3.41
C SER A 197 9.88 -15.95 2.69
N SER A 198 10.92 -15.52 1.96
CA SER A 198 10.83 -14.29 1.15
C SER A 198 9.78 -14.45 0.06
N PHE A 199 9.83 -15.53 -0.72
CA PHE A 199 8.83 -15.81 -1.75
C PHE A 199 7.41 -15.89 -1.17
N GLY A 200 7.23 -16.64 -0.07
CA GLY A 200 5.96 -16.75 0.64
C GLY A 200 5.42 -15.39 1.08
N ASN A 201 6.26 -14.52 1.65
CA ASN A 201 5.86 -13.18 2.06
C ASN A 201 5.40 -12.30 0.88
N TRP A 202 6.08 -12.35 -0.26
CA TRP A 202 5.64 -11.62 -1.47
C TRP A 202 4.31 -12.15 -2.02
N VAL A 203 4.09 -13.46 -1.96
CA VAL A 203 2.80 -14.08 -2.30
C VAL A 203 1.71 -13.64 -1.33
N ILE A 204 1.95 -13.68 -0.02
CA ILE A 204 1.01 -13.19 1.01
C ILE A 204 0.63 -11.74 0.74
N GLY A 205 1.61 -10.86 0.50
CA GLY A 205 1.36 -9.45 0.19
C GLY A 205 0.50 -9.25 -1.06
N TYR A 206 0.81 -9.97 -2.15
CA TYR A 206 0.03 -9.94 -3.39
C TYR A 206 -1.41 -10.41 -3.17
N VAL A 207 -1.56 -11.58 -2.57
CA VAL A 207 -2.87 -12.22 -2.33
C VAL A 207 -3.72 -11.39 -1.39
N SER A 208 -3.14 -10.81 -0.34
CA SER A 208 -3.86 -9.97 0.65
C SER A 208 -4.43 -8.71 0.02
N VAL A 209 -3.64 -8.02 -0.81
CA VAL A 209 -4.11 -6.83 -1.54
C VAL A 209 -5.20 -7.19 -2.54
N GLN A 210 -5.03 -8.30 -3.26
CA GLN A 210 -6.04 -8.79 -4.21
C GLN A 210 -7.34 -9.20 -3.52
N LEU A 211 -7.25 -9.91 -2.38
CA LEU A 211 -8.40 -10.31 -1.57
C LEU A 211 -9.20 -9.09 -1.12
N ALA A 212 -8.54 -8.09 -0.52
CA ALA A 212 -9.19 -6.88 -0.04
C ALA A 212 -9.90 -6.13 -1.18
N ILE A 213 -9.25 -6.03 -2.33
CA ILE A 213 -9.79 -5.25 -3.47
C ILE A 213 -10.87 -6.03 -4.20
N ALA A 214 -10.76 -7.35 -4.32
CA ALA A 214 -11.82 -8.19 -4.85
C ALA A 214 -13.09 -8.05 -4.00
N PHE A 215 -12.95 -8.09 -2.67
CA PHE A 215 -14.07 -7.89 -1.75
C PHE A 215 -14.69 -6.49 -1.88
N ILE A 216 -13.90 -5.44 -1.71
CA ILE A 216 -14.40 -4.05 -1.71
C ILE A 216 -15.02 -3.70 -3.07
N SER A 217 -14.40 -4.12 -4.18
CA SER A 217 -14.93 -3.85 -5.52
C SER A 217 -16.23 -4.59 -5.81
N ALA A 218 -16.33 -5.87 -5.44
CA ALA A 218 -17.57 -6.64 -5.59
C ALA A 218 -18.72 -6.01 -4.81
N VAL A 219 -18.50 -5.69 -3.53
CA VAL A 219 -19.50 -5.06 -2.65
C VAL A 219 -19.90 -3.67 -3.19
N SER A 220 -18.93 -2.86 -3.60
CA SER A 220 -19.22 -1.50 -4.10
C SER A 220 -20.05 -1.51 -5.38
N VAL A 221 -19.79 -2.45 -6.30
CA VAL A 221 -20.56 -2.61 -7.53
C VAL A 221 -21.94 -3.21 -7.26
N LEU A 222 -22.05 -4.19 -6.35
CA LEU A 222 -23.33 -4.77 -5.93
C LEU A 222 -24.27 -3.73 -5.31
N LEU A 223 -23.73 -2.83 -4.48
CA LEU A 223 -24.49 -1.75 -3.85
C LEU A 223 -24.76 -0.55 -4.79
N GLY A 224 -24.29 -0.60 -6.05
CA GLY A 224 -24.46 0.48 -7.02
C GLY A 224 -23.67 1.76 -6.67
N LEU A 225 -22.65 1.66 -5.81
CA LEU A 225 -21.83 2.81 -5.40
C LEU A 225 -20.81 3.21 -6.49
N CYS A 226 -20.34 2.23 -7.24
CA CYS A 226 -19.36 2.40 -8.31
C CYS A 226 -19.72 1.52 -9.51
N LYS A 227 -19.16 1.84 -10.66
CA LYS A 227 -19.22 1.00 -11.85
C LYS A 227 -18.00 0.07 -11.92
N PRO A 228 -18.07 -1.06 -12.64
CA PRO A 228 -16.92 -1.93 -12.88
C PRO A 228 -15.69 -1.20 -13.41
N GLU A 229 -15.89 -0.18 -14.26
CA GLU A 229 -14.81 0.62 -14.86
C GLU A 229 -14.03 1.45 -13.84
N ASP A 230 -14.61 1.71 -12.66
CA ASP A 230 -13.96 2.44 -11.56
C ASP A 230 -12.93 1.57 -10.80
N TRP A 231 -12.88 0.27 -11.10
CA TRP A 231 -12.01 -0.72 -10.47
C TRP A 231 -10.97 -1.35 -11.42
N PRO A 232 -10.06 -0.55 -12.02
CA PRO A 232 -9.03 -1.07 -12.91
C PRO A 232 -8.07 -2.04 -12.20
N HIS A 233 -7.32 -2.85 -12.96
CA HIS A 233 -6.33 -3.77 -12.40
C HIS A 233 -5.25 -3.02 -11.58
N LEU A 234 -4.97 -3.54 -10.38
CA LEU A 234 -3.95 -2.97 -9.49
C LEU A 234 -2.54 -3.31 -9.94
N PHE A 235 -2.36 -4.55 -10.37
CA PHE A 235 -1.08 -5.09 -10.74
C PHE A 235 -0.79 -4.92 -12.23
N GLY A 236 0.48 -4.69 -12.54
CA GLY A 236 0.98 -4.64 -13.91
C GLY A 236 1.24 -6.05 -14.48
N PRO A 237 1.76 -6.13 -15.71
CA PRO A 237 2.19 -7.41 -16.28
C PRO A 237 3.42 -7.94 -15.54
N VAL A 238 3.51 -9.26 -15.38
CA VAL A 238 4.66 -9.95 -14.74
C VAL A 238 5.98 -9.65 -15.44
N SER A 239 5.96 -9.35 -16.75
CA SER A 239 7.15 -8.95 -17.51
C SER A 239 7.82 -7.67 -16.99
N ALA A 240 7.10 -6.84 -16.22
CA ALA A 240 7.67 -5.69 -15.54
C ALA A 240 8.52 -6.05 -14.32
N CYS A 241 8.41 -7.28 -13.78
CA CYS A 241 9.19 -7.79 -12.65
C CYS A 241 10.59 -8.27 -13.08
N SER A 242 11.22 -7.57 -14.03
CA SER A 242 12.62 -7.82 -14.44
C SER A 242 13.59 -6.77 -13.86
N THR A 243 13.07 -5.80 -13.10
CA THR A 243 13.86 -4.78 -12.38
C THR A 243 13.09 -4.37 -11.13
N VAL A 244 13.78 -3.88 -10.10
CA VAL A 244 13.22 -3.23 -8.92
C VAL A 244 12.40 -2.00 -9.34
N ARG A 245 12.91 -1.20 -10.29
CA ARG A 245 12.15 -0.07 -10.86
C ARG A 245 10.84 -0.53 -11.50
N GLY A 246 10.85 -1.62 -12.25
CA GLY A 246 9.67 -2.19 -12.90
C GLY A 246 8.68 -2.81 -11.93
N LEU A 247 9.17 -3.48 -10.88
CA LEU A 247 8.36 -4.02 -9.79
C LEU A 247 7.51 -2.91 -9.16
N TRP A 248 8.14 -1.88 -8.59
CA TRP A 248 7.41 -0.81 -7.89
C TRP A 248 6.74 0.19 -8.84
N GLY A 249 7.38 0.46 -9.98
CA GLY A 249 6.93 1.45 -10.93
C GLY A 249 5.76 0.99 -11.81
N THR A 250 5.58 -0.32 -12.00
CA THR A 250 4.63 -0.84 -12.98
C THR A 250 3.82 -2.02 -12.43
N PHE A 251 4.44 -2.96 -11.73
CA PHE A 251 3.77 -4.19 -11.28
C PHE A 251 3.01 -4.05 -9.97
N TRP A 252 3.64 -3.58 -8.88
CA TRP A 252 3.09 -3.62 -7.53
C TRP A 252 1.93 -2.63 -7.35
N HIS A 253 0.92 -3.00 -6.54
CA HIS A 253 -0.37 -2.31 -6.43
C HIS A 253 -0.23 -0.78 -6.38
N ARG A 254 -0.55 -0.08 -7.48
CA ARG A 254 -0.35 1.38 -7.64
C ARG A 254 -1.33 2.23 -6.82
N LEU A 255 -1.89 1.66 -5.75
CA LEU A 255 -2.95 2.20 -4.95
C LEU A 255 -2.54 3.52 -4.28
N PHE A 256 -1.40 3.53 -3.60
CA PHE A 256 -0.92 4.70 -2.85
C PHE A 256 0.04 5.59 -3.66
N ARG A 257 0.14 5.41 -4.98
CA ARG A 257 1.18 6.06 -5.79
C ARG A 257 1.14 7.58 -5.66
N LYS A 258 -0.02 8.22 -5.80
CA LYS A 258 -0.13 9.68 -5.65
C LYS A 258 0.19 10.15 -4.23
N ALA A 259 -0.29 9.42 -3.23
CA ALA A 259 -0.03 9.75 -1.83
C ALA A 259 1.49 9.77 -1.55
N LEU A 260 2.23 8.79 -2.06
CA LEU A 260 3.67 8.70 -1.84
C LEU A 260 4.47 9.67 -2.72
N THR A 261 4.16 9.75 -4.03
CA THR A 261 4.93 10.61 -4.95
C THR A 261 4.61 12.10 -4.79
N GLY A 262 3.44 12.48 -4.27
CA GLY A 262 3.06 13.88 -4.08
C GLY A 262 4.03 14.61 -3.16
N TRP A 263 4.35 14.01 -2.01
CA TRP A 263 5.39 14.49 -1.09
C TRP A 263 6.79 14.40 -1.70
N GLY A 264 7.04 13.31 -2.42
CA GLY A 264 8.28 13.09 -3.16
C GLY A 264 8.57 14.16 -4.21
N ASP A 265 7.55 14.75 -4.84
CA ASP A 265 7.67 15.84 -5.81
C ASP A 265 7.73 17.21 -5.12
N PHE A 266 6.88 17.44 -4.11
CA PHE A 266 6.75 18.73 -3.44
C PHE A 266 8.05 19.18 -2.77
N ILE A 267 8.73 18.30 -2.02
CA ILE A 267 9.94 18.68 -1.29
C ILE A 267 11.07 19.10 -2.26
N PRO A 268 11.44 18.30 -3.28
CA PRO A 268 12.41 18.70 -4.29
C PRO A 268 12.03 19.97 -5.04
N ASP A 269 10.76 20.14 -5.42
CA ASP A 269 10.33 21.27 -6.26
C ASP A 269 10.20 22.58 -5.49
N ARG A 270 9.66 22.52 -4.26
CA ARG A 270 9.20 23.71 -3.52
C ARG A 270 10.04 24.04 -2.30
N VAL A 271 10.67 23.04 -1.68
CA VAL A 271 11.51 23.24 -0.49
C VAL A 271 12.98 23.36 -0.89
N LEU A 272 13.45 22.45 -1.76
CA LEU A 272 14.86 22.38 -2.15
C LEU A 272 15.18 23.10 -3.47
N GLY A 273 14.17 23.43 -4.29
CA GLY A 273 14.36 24.12 -5.57
C GLY A 273 15.16 23.31 -6.61
N LEU A 274 15.11 21.97 -6.55
CA LEU A 274 15.90 21.11 -7.43
C LEU A 274 15.38 21.13 -8.87
N ARG A 275 16.25 21.44 -9.83
CA ARG A 275 15.93 21.45 -11.26
C ARG A 275 15.50 20.06 -11.75
N ARG A 276 14.26 19.96 -12.24
CA ARG A 276 13.72 18.75 -12.91
C ARG A 276 14.61 18.33 -14.07
N GLY A 277 14.76 17.01 -14.25
CA GLY A 277 15.62 16.41 -15.28
C GLY A 277 17.06 16.10 -14.82
N THR A 278 17.50 16.64 -13.69
CA THR A 278 18.82 16.28 -13.11
C THR A 278 18.77 14.96 -12.34
N LEU A 279 19.91 14.26 -12.23
CA LEU A 279 20.02 13.01 -11.45
C LEU A 279 19.71 13.22 -9.97
N ILE A 280 20.22 14.30 -9.38
CA ILE A 280 19.94 14.68 -7.98
C ILE A 280 18.43 14.78 -7.79
N SER A 281 17.76 15.56 -8.64
CA SER A 281 16.31 15.74 -8.58
C SER A 281 15.54 14.43 -8.78
N ARG A 282 16.00 13.52 -9.65
CA ARG A 282 15.39 12.18 -9.85
C ARG A 282 15.52 11.30 -8.60
N TYR A 283 16.72 11.21 -8.04
CA TYR A 283 17.03 10.30 -6.94
C TYR A 283 16.55 10.82 -5.59
N THR A 284 16.51 12.13 -5.37
CA THR A 284 15.85 12.70 -4.19
C THR A 284 14.35 12.39 -4.18
N ARG A 285 13.63 12.60 -5.30
CA ARG A 285 12.20 12.24 -5.41
C ARG A 285 11.95 10.77 -5.13
N LEU A 286 12.78 9.91 -5.71
CA LEU A 286 12.68 8.45 -5.54
C LEU A 286 12.90 8.05 -4.07
N THR A 287 13.96 8.57 -3.45
CA THR A 287 14.31 8.29 -2.06
C THR A 287 13.20 8.77 -1.11
N LEU A 288 12.68 9.99 -1.30
CA LEU A 288 11.58 10.51 -0.49
C LEU A 288 10.31 9.68 -0.65
N THR A 289 9.98 9.24 -1.87
CA THR A 289 8.81 8.39 -2.12
C THR A 289 8.90 7.07 -1.33
N PHE A 290 10.07 6.41 -1.36
CA PHE A 290 10.29 5.18 -0.60
C PHE A 290 10.38 5.42 0.91
N PHE A 291 10.95 6.55 1.33
CA PHE A 291 10.98 6.93 2.74
C PHE A 291 9.56 7.16 3.29
N THR A 292 8.68 7.84 2.55
CA THR A 292 7.27 7.96 2.93
C THR A 292 6.58 6.59 3.02
N SER A 293 6.91 5.65 2.12
CA SER A 293 6.45 4.26 2.22
C SER A 293 7.00 3.56 3.47
N ALA A 294 8.24 3.84 3.88
CA ALA A 294 8.79 3.31 5.13
C ALA A 294 8.02 3.79 6.36
N LEU A 295 7.71 5.09 6.43
CA LEU A 295 6.94 5.67 7.52
C LEU A 295 5.54 5.06 7.64
N MET A 296 4.92 4.69 6.51
CA MET A 296 3.67 3.93 6.49
C MET A 296 3.80 2.58 7.20
N HIS A 297 4.89 1.86 6.92
CA HIS A 297 5.11 0.51 7.44
C HIS A 297 5.73 0.50 8.84
N ARG A 298 6.26 1.63 9.32
CA ARG A 298 6.73 1.77 10.70
C ARG A 298 5.65 1.45 11.74
N CYS A 299 4.37 1.59 11.38
CA CYS A 299 3.26 1.19 12.24
C CYS A 299 3.34 -0.30 12.66
N LEU A 300 3.92 -1.16 11.81
CA LEU A 300 4.18 -2.58 12.10
C LEU A 300 5.03 -2.79 13.36
N HIS A 301 5.93 -1.85 13.68
CA HIS A 301 6.75 -1.89 14.89
C HIS A 301 5.89 -1.90 16.15
N TYR A 302 4.88 -1.03 16.18
CA TYR A 302 3.97 -0.89 17.32
C TYR A 302 2.97 -2.05 17.38
N PHE A 303 2.50 -2.51 16.22
CA PHE A 303 1.50 -3.57 16.14
C PHE A 303 2.09 -4.94 16.47
N TYR A 304 3.16 -5.36 15.80
CA TYR A 304 3.81 -6.61 16.13
C TYR A 304 4.62 -6.56 17.45
N ARG A 305 4.60 -5.42 18.15
CA ARG A 305 5.36 -5.16 19.39
C ARG A 305 6.81 -5.59 19.24
N LEU A 306 7.41 -5.15 18.13
CA LEU A 306 8.77 -5.54 17.79
C LEU A 306 9.74 -5.08 18.87
N GLU A 307 10.78 -5.87 19.07
CA GLU A 307 11.78 -5.64 20.11
C GLU A 307 12.54 -4.32 19.90
N ALA A 308 13.12 -3.78 20.98
CA ALA A 308 13.84 -2.51 20.99
C ALA A 308 15.04 -2.44 20.02
N GLY A 309 15.56 -3.57 19.54
CA GLY A 309 16.62 -3.61 18.53
C GLY A 309 16.16 -3.54 17.08
N ASP A 310 14.84 -3.52 16.79
CA ASP A 310 14.29 -3.62 15.42
C ASP A 310 13.76 -2.28 14.86
N TRP A 311 14.14 -1.14 15.46
CA TRP A 311 13.50 0.18 15.26
C TRP A 311 13.66 0.83 13.87
N TYR A 312 14.37 0.20 12.94
CA TYR A 312 14.61 0.75 11.59
C TYR A 312 14.56 -0.28 10.47
N GLU A 313 13.99 -1.45 10.72
CA GLU A 313 13.98 -2.54 9.73
C GLU A 313 13.10 -2.22 8.51
N MET A 314 11.97 -1.56 8.74
CA MET A 314 11.07 -1.10 7.67
C MET A 314 11.77 -0.02 6.83
N GLU A 315 12.35 0.97 7.49
CA GLU A 315 13.14 2.03 6.86
C GLU A 315 14.30 1.47 6.05
N THR A 316 15.02 0.49 6.59
CA THR A 316 16.10 -0.19 5.89
C THR A 316 15.58 -0.85 4.61
N PHE A 317 14.55 -1.70 4.70
CA PHE A 317 13.98 -2.37 3.53
C PHE A 317 13.58 -1.38 2.42
N PHE A 318 12.85 -0.31 2.78
CA PHE A 318 12.35 0.65 1.79
C PHE A 318 13.45 1.56 1.25
N LEU A 319 14.46 1.94 2.03
CA LEU A 319 15.57 2.78 1.57
C LEU A 319 16.61 2.01 0.72
N PHE A 320 16.63 0.67 0.77
CA PHE A 320 17.40 -0.13 -0.19
C PHE A 320 16.79 -0.14 -1.60
N GLN A 321 15.49 0.09 -1.74
CA GLN A 321 14.82 0.12 -3.05
C GLN A 321 15.36 1.23 -3.99
N PRO A 322 15.48 2.51 -3.57
CA PRO A 322 16.06 3.54 -4.43
C PRO A 322 17.54 3.26 -4.74
N LEU A 323 18.31 2.66 -3.82
CA LEU A 323 19.71 2.28 -4.07
C LEU A 323 19.82 1.19 -5.14
N ALA A 324 18.98 0.15 -5.06
CA ALA A 324 18.92 -0.89 -6.08
C ALA A 324 18.53 -0.33 -7.45
N ILE A 325 17.61 0.63 -7.47
CA ILE A 325 17.21 1.32 -8.70
C ILE A 325 18.34 2.20 -9.27
N MET A 326 19.13 2.87 -8.41
CA MET A 326 20.33 3.61 -8.86
C MET A 326 21.38 2.66 -9.43
N PHE A 327 21.58 1.51 -8.79
CA PHE A 327 22.45 0.45 -9.29
C PHE A 327 21.98 -0.09 -10.66
N GLU A 328 20.69 -0.36 -10.82
CA GLU A 328 20.09 -0.75 -12.10
C GLU A 328 20.33 0.30 -13.20
N ASP A 329 20.09 1.58 -12.90
CA ASP A 329 20.34 2.67 -13.85
C ASP A 329 21.83 2.73 -14.23
N ALA A 330 22.75 2.55 -13.29
CA ALA A 330 24.19 2.57 -13.53
C ALA A 330 24.67 1.38 -14.39
N VAL A 331 24.21 0.17 -14.10
CA VAL A 331 24.52 -1.03 -14.90
C VAL A 331 23.95 -0.90 -16.32
N GLN A 332 22.74 -0.36 -16.46
CA GLN A 332 22.14 -0.11 -17.77
C GLN A 332 22.92 0.95 -18.55
N ALA A 333 23.35 2.04 -17.91
CA ALA A 333 24.17 3.06 -18.56
C ALA A 333 25.55 2.51 -18.98
N ALA A 334 26.19 1.70 -18.14
CA ALA A 334 27.48 1.07 -18.44
C ALA A 334 27.37 0.09 -19.61
N THR A 335 26.37 -0.80 -19.60
CA THR A 335 26.16 -1.76 -20.69
C THR A 335 25.83 -1.07 -22.02
N MET A 336 25.05 0.01 -22.00
CA MET A 336 24.83 0.86 -23.17
C MET A 336 26.13 1.53 -23.66
N GLY A 337 26.95 2.07 -22.76
CA GLY A 337 28.24 2.69 -23.11
C GLY A 337 29.27 1.70 -23.67
N MET A 338 29.20 0.44 -23.27
CA MET A 338 30.06 -0.64 -23.78
C MET A 338 29.51 -1.30 -25.06
N GLY A 339 28.35 -0.88 -25.56
CA GLY A 339 27.70 -1.51 -26.72
C GLY A 339 27.19 -2.93 -26.47
N ILE A 340 27.01 -3.34 -25.20
CA ILE A 340 26.51 -4.67 -24.86
C ILE A 340 24.99 -4.70 -25.09
N THR A 341 24.57 -5.41 -26.13
CA THR A 341 23.15 -5.62 -26.42
C THR A 341 22.73 -7.04 -26.07
N LEU A 342 21.88 -7.20 -25.05
CA LEU A 342 21.26 -8.48 -24.73
C LEU A 342 19.96 -8.67 -25.53
N SER A 343 19.70 -9.89 -25.97
CA SER A 343 18.39 -10.26 -26.51
C SER A 343 17.29 -10.03 -25.46
N ARG A 344 16.06 -9.72 -25.91
CA ARG A 344 14.95 -9.43 -24.99
C ARG A 344 14.69 -10.56 -23.97
N PRO A 345 14.67 -11.86 -24.36
CA PRO A 345 14.48 -12.94 -23.40
C PRO A 345 15.62 -13.03 -22.39
N LEU A 346 16.87 -12.92 -22.83
CA LEU A 346 18.03 -12.99 -21.93
C LEU A 346 18.02 -11.84 -20.92
N ARG A 347 17.74 -10.61 -21.38
CA ARG A 347 17.59 -9.45 -20.49
C ARG A 347 16.49 -9.66 -19.44
N GLN A 348 15.37 -10.28 -19.84
CA GLN A 348 14.30 -10.59 -18.90
C GLN A 348 14.74 -11.63 -17.88
N THR A 349 15.37 -12.73 -18.30
CA THR A 349 15.87 -13.77 -17.40
C THR A 349 16.88 -13.22 -16.40
N VAL A 350 17.89 -12.47 -16.87
CA VAL A 350 18.86 -11.80 -15.99
C VAL A 350 18.15 -10.87 -14.99
N GLY A 351 17.18 -10.11 -15.47
CA GLY A 351 16.38 -9.22 -14.63
C GLY A 351 15.55 -9.94 -13.57
N PHE A 352 14.93 -11.08 -13.89
CA PHE A 352 14.19 -11.90 -12.93
C PHE A 352 15.12 -12.51 -11.88
N ILE A 353 16.29 -13.01 -12.29
CA ILE A 353 17.31 -13.53 -11.37
C ILE A 353 17.79 -12.42 -10.43
N TRP A 354 18.12 -11.25 -10.97
CA TRP A 354 18.51 -10.07 -10.19
C TRP A 354 17.43 -9.68 -9.18
N LEU A 355 16.18 -9.53 -9.63
CA LEU A 355 15.09 -9.15 -8.75
C LEU A 355 14.87 -10.19 -7.65
N GLY A 356 14.85 -11.49 -7.99
CA GLY A 356 14.70 -12.57 -7.02
C GLY A 356 15.82 -12.59 -5.99
N ALA A 357 17.08 -12.44 -6.43
CA ALA A 357 18.23 -12.35 -5.55
C ALA A 357 18.15 -11.12 -4.63
N PHE A 358 17.82 -9.95 -5.19
CA PHE A 358 17.68 -8.71 -4.43
C PHE A 358 16.57 -8.82 -3.39
N LEU A 359 15.38 -9.31 -3.76
CA LEU A 359 14.27 -9.48 -2.82
C LEU A 359 14.60 -10.49 -1.71
N THR A 360 15.22 -11.62 -2.05
CA THR A 360 15.70 -12.62 -1.06
C THR A 360 16.74 -12.02 -0.11
N TRP A 361 17.55 -11.09 -0.60
CA TRP A 361 18.55 -10.41 0.19
C TRP A 361 17.94 -9.41 1.18
N VAL A 362 17.00 -8.56 0.72
CA VAL A 362 16.47 -7.47 1.56
C VAL A 362 15.22 -7.81 2.35
N THR A 363 14.35 -8.73 1.90
CA THR A 363 13.09 -9.06 2.59
C THR A 363 13.26 -9.50 4.05
N PRO A 364 14.29 -10.28 4.43
CA PRO A 364 14.48 -10.69 5.82
C PRO A 364 14.56 -9.55 6.83
N THR A 365 15.07 -8.38 6.43
CA THR A 365 15.18 -7.19 7.30
C THR A 365 13.85 -6.88 7.96
N PHE A 366 12.77 -6.77 7.18
CA PHE A 366 11.45 -6.50 7.73
C PHE A 366 10.64 -7.75 8.07
N LEU A 367 10.88 -8.88 7.40
CA LEU A 367 10.09 -10.11 7.60
C LEU A 367 10.44 -10.80 8.93
N TYR A 368 11.72 -11.02 9.24
CA TYR A 368 12.11 -11.81 10.40
C TYR A 368 11.66 -11.20 11.73
N PRO A 369 11.71 -9.87 11.94
CA PRO A 369 11.10 -9.24 13.11
C PRO A 369 9.62 -9.60 13.28
N THR A 370 8.84 -9.58 12.18
CA THR A 370 7.41 -9.92 12.23
C THR A 370 7.16 -11.40 12.50
N LEU A 371 8.06 -12.29 12.07
CA LEU A 371 7.97 -13.73 12.34
C LEU A 371 8.38 -14.08 13.77
N ARG A 372 9.21 -13.26 14.42
CA ARG A 372 9.58 -13.37 15.84
C ARG A 372 8.47 -12.88 16.78
N ALA A 373 7.54 -12.07 16.26
CA ALA A 373 6.45 -11.56 17.08
C ALA A 373 5.62 -12.71 17.66
N PRO A 374 5.15 -12.59 18.92
CA PRO A 374 4.18 -13.52 19.49
C PRO A 374 2.93 -13.62 18.61
N ASP A 375 2.17 -14.70 18.78
CA ASP A 375 1.02 -15.03 17.93
C ASP A 375 0.22 -13.80 17.46
N PRO A 376 0.33 -13.38 16.18
CA PRO A 376 -0.34 -12.19 15.69
C PRO A 376 -1.86 -12.38 15.54
N GLY A 377 -2.38 -13.55 15.92
CA GLY A 377 -3.78 -13.89 15.81
C GLY A 377 -4.22 -14.09 14.37
N GLN A 378 -5.50 -14.40 14.19
CA GLN A 378 -6.05 -14.81 12.90
C GLN A 378 -6.21 -13.63 11.93
N MET A 379 -5.53 -13.71 10.79
CA MET A 379 -5.69 -12.76 9.68
C MET A 379 -7.00 -12.97 8.91
N LEU A 380 -7.46 -14.22 8.83
CA LEU A 380 -8.73 -14.63 8.24
C LEU A 380 -9.76 -14.94 9.33
N PRO A 381 -11.06 -14.71 9.10
CA PRO A 381 -12.08 -14.93 10.12
C PRO A 381 -12.24 -16.40 10.54
N PHE A 382 -11.95 -17.35 9.64
CA PHE A 382 -11.93 -18.79 9.93
C PHE A 382 -11.11 -19.54 8.88
N SER A 383 -10.52 -20.68 9.24
CA SER A 383 -9.81 -21.52 8.26
C SER A 383 -10.77 -22.50 7.60
N VAL A 384 -10.90 -22.46 6.27
CA VAL A 384 -11.67 -23.45 5.49
C VAL A 384 -10.84 -24.71 5.26
N VAL A 385 -9.56 -24.54 4.91
CA VAL A 385 -8.64 -25.64 4.59
C VAL A 385 -8.44 -26.55 5.81
N ALA A 386 -8.28 -25.99 7.00
CA ALA A 386 -8.16 -26.79 8.22
C ALA A 386 -9.42 -27.61 8.51
N HIS A 387 -10.61 -27.07 8.23
CA HIS A 387 -11.87 -27.80 8.40
C HIS A 387 -12.00 -28.95 7.40
N LEU A 388 -11.50 -28.78 6.18
CA LEU A 388 -11.48 -29.83 5.16
C LEU A 388 -10.46 -30.93 5.52
N MET A 389 -9.26 -30.57 5.96
CA MET A 389 -8.21 -31.52 6.36
C MET A 389 -8.59 -32.37 7.58
N LYS A 390 -9.43 -31.86 8.49
CA LYS A 390 -9.92 -32.64 9.64
C LYS A 390 -11.02 -33.65 9.28
N ARG A 391 -11.62 -33.53 8.09
CA ARG A 391 -12.70 -34.41 7.61
C ARG A 391 -12.23 -35.48 6.63
N SER A 392 -11.04 -35.33 6.06
CA SER A 392 -10.29 -36.34 5.33
C SER A 392 -9.48 -37.20 6.28
#